data_AF-A0A9P1A4W4-F1
#
_entry.id   AF-A0A9P1A4W4-F1
#
_cell.length_a   1.000
_cell.length_b   1.000
_cell.length_c   1.000
_cell.angle_alpha   90.00
_cell.angle_beta   90.00
_cell.angle_gamma   90.00
#
_symmetry.space_group_name_H-M   'P 1'
#
loop_
_entity.id
_entity.type
_entity.pdbx_description
1 polymer ?
#
loop_
_entity_poly.entity_id
_entity_poly.type
_entity_poly.pdbx_seq_one_letter_code
_entity_poly.pdbx_strand_id
1 'polypeptide(L)'
;MNRLFLSLASLFALPIGVLLADGTGCQIYNECGCIHRGIFDSAWLNATWPSVAQTFKNVTFSAPNVTYPSCSAIVATCPSGSVMSSIDASGKLTTNKAYLPNPSIIDNIVCDAAQHVWYTAGYSEELDTNLKSSNLSCATPL
;
A
#
# COMPACT_ATOMS: atom_id res chain seq x y z
N MET A 1 61.90 -51.16 -8.55
CA MET A 1 60.86 -52.08 -9.09
C MET A 1 59.51 -51.69 -8.49
N ASN A 2 58.44 -51.78 -9.28
CA ASN A 2 57.02 -51.49 -9.01
C ASN A 2 56.63 -50.00 -8.94
N ARG A 3 56.10 -49.39 -10.02
CA ARG A 3 54.76 -49.48 -10.66
C ARG A 3 53.79 -48.45 -10.02
N LEU A 4 53.46 -47.33 -10.68
CA LEU A 4 52.48 -47.10 -11.77
C LEU A 4 51.02 -46.91 -11.28
N PHE A 5 50.35 -45.94 -11.93
CA PHE A 5 48.92 -45.57 -11.98
C PHE A 5 48.44 -44.47 -11.01
N LEU A 6 48.18 -43.25 -11.47
CA LEU A 6 47.07 -42.72 -12.30
C LEU A 6 45.75 -42.51 -11.54
N SER A 7 45.30 -41.25 -11.63
CA SER A 7 43.92 -40.83 -11.93
C SER A 7 42.95 -40.45 -10.81
N LEU A 8 42.52 -39.18 -10.94
CA LEU A 8 41.13 -38.74 -11.09
C LEU A 8 40.24 -38.50 -9.87
N ALA A 9 39.56 -37.36 -10.02
CA ALA A 9 38.20 -37.05 -9.61
C ALA A 9 37.97 -36.63 -8.16
N SER A 10 38.04 -35.31 -7.98
CA SER A 10 37.18 -34.54 -7.09
C SER A 10 35.74 -35.06 -7.11
N LEU A 11 35.26 -35.56 -5.98
CA LEU A 11 33.83 -35.67 -5.65
C LEU A 11 33.64 -35.14 -4.23
N PHE A 12 33.29 -33.86 -4.13
CA PHE A 12 32.64 -33.30 -2.94
C PHE A 12 31.26 -33.95 -2.81
N ALA A 13 31.13 -34.93 -1.93
CA ALA A 13 29.85 -35.46 -1.49
C ALA A 13 29.33 -34.59 -0.35
N LEU A 14 28.57 -33.54 -0.68
CA LEU A 14 27.74 -32.84 0.30
C LEU A 14 26.37 -33.54 0.34
N PRO A 15 25.89 -34.01 1.51
CA PRO A 15 24.56 -34.57 1.62
C PRO A 15 23.53 -33.47 1.37
N ILE A 16 22.71 -33.69 0.34
CA ILE A 16 21.53 -32.90 0.03
C ILE A 16 20.52 -33.15 1.16
N GLY A 17 20.52 -32.24 2.13
CA GLY A 17 19.42 -32.10 3.07
C GLY A 17 18.22 -31.55 2.32
N VAL A 18 17.30 -32.44 1.92
CA VAL A 18 15.99 -32.07 1.40
C VAL A 18 15.17 -31.53 2.57
N LEU A 19 15.22 -30.22 2.77
CA LEU A 19 14.22 -29.52 3.59
C LEU A 19 12.91 -29.54 2.80
N LEU A 20 12.03 -30.45 3.19
CA LEU A 20 10.60 -30.36 2.89
C LEU A 20 10.09 -29.09 3.58
N ALA A 21 9.90 -28.03 2.80
CA ALA A 21 9.29 -26.81 3.28
C ALA A 21 7.83 -27.10 3.63
N ASP A 22 7.51 -26.86 4.89
CA ASP A 22 6.24 -27.13 5.53
C ASP A 22 5.09 -26.41 4.82
N GLY A 23 4.00 -27.16 4.63
CA GLY A 23 2.73 -26.60 4.16
C GLY A 23 2.12 -25.70 5.22
N THR A 24 2.24 -24.39 5.03
CA THR A 24 1.31 -23.37 5.54
C THR A 24 1.27 -22.22 4.54
N GLY A 25 0.06 -21.75 4.21
CA GLY A 25 -0.25 -20.87 3.07
C GLY A 25 0.50 -19.54 3.01
N CYS A 26 0.44 -18.93 1.81
CA CYS A 26 0.76 -17.55 1.45
C CYS A 26 1.75 -16.81 2.34
N GLN A 27 2.96 -16.53 1.85
CA GLN A 27 3.50 -15.16 1.76
C GLN A 27 4.71 -15.17 0.80
N ILE A 28 4.46 -14.94 -0.49
CA ILE A 28 5.46 -14.25 -1.29
C ILE A 28 5.52 -12.86 -0.65
N TYR A 29 6.57 -12.59 0.12
CA TYR A 29 6.93 -11.21 0.43
C TYR A 29 7.17 -10.54 -0.92
N ASN A 30 6.19 -9.78 -1.41
CA ASN A 30 6.39 -8.89 -2.54
C ASN A 30 7.59 -8.02 -2.16
N GLU A 31 8.66 -8.04 -2.95
CA GLU A 31 9.90 -7.29 -2.69
C GLU A 31 9.65 -5.77 -2.51
N CYS A 32 8.45 -5.31 -2.86
CA CYS A 32 7.93 -3.96 -2.75
C CYS A 32 7.41 -3.57 -1.34
N GLY A 33 7.29 -4.52 -0.41
CA GLY A 33 6.62 -4.29 0.89
C GLY A 33 5.10 -4.22 0.75
N CYS A 34 4.45 -3.33 1.50
CA CYS A 34 3.01 -3.09 1.42
C CYS A 34 2.74 -1.64 1.00
N ILE A 35 1.78 -1.46 0.09
CA ILE A 35 1.36 -0.14 -0.35
C ILE A 35 0.66 0.62 0.77
N HIS A 36 0.86 1.94 0.84
CA HIS A 36 0.29 2.80 1.87
C HIS A 36 -0.52 3.96 1.28
N ARG A 37 -1.63 4.31 1.94
CA ARG A 37 -2.48 5.44 1.57
C ARG A 37 -2.11 6.67 2.39
N GLY A 38 -1.90 7.80 1.71
CA GLY A 38 -1.77 9.09 2.37
C GLY A 38 -3.05 9.50 3.09
N ILE A 39 -2.92 9.98 4.33
CA ILE A 39 -4.03 10.41 5.19
C ILE A 39 -3.69 11.74 5.86
N PHE A 40 -4.71 12.47 6.30
CA PHE A 40 -4.54 13.70 7.05
C PHE A 40 -5.62 13.92 8.12
N ASP A 41 -5.36 14.86 9.02
CA ASP A 41 -6.28 15.38 10.02
C ASP A 41 -6.31 16.92 10.00
N SER A 42 -7.12 17.53 10.87
CA SER A 42 -7.20 18.98 10.99
C SER A 42 -5.86 19.65 11.33
N ALA A 43 -5.01 19.01 12.14
CA ALA A 43 -3.71 19.60 12.50
C ALA A 43 -2.79 19.67 11.29
N TRP A 44 -2.71 18.58 10.52
CA TRP A 44 -1.99 18.54 9.26
C TRP A 44 -2.55 19.57 8.26
N LEU A 45 -3.88 19.64 8.10
CA LEU A 45 -4.51 20.58 7.15
C LEU A 45 -4.21 22.04 7.53
N ASN A 46 -4.27 22.38 8.83
CA ASN A 46 -3.92 23.71 9.32
C ASN A 46 -2.44 24.07 9.06
N ALA A 47 -1.54 23.10 9.19
CA ALA A 47 -0.10 23.32 9.00
C ALA A 47 0.29 23.39 7.51
N THR A 48 -0.28 22.53 6.67
CA THR A 48 0.11 22.40 5.26
C THR A 48 -0.71 23.31 4.34
N TRP A 49 -2.00 23.49 4.62
CA TRP A 49 -2.93 24.23 3.76
C TRP A 49 -3.82 25.20 4.58
N PRO A 50 -3.24 26.22 5.24
CA PRO A 50 -3.98 27.09 6.15
C PRO A 50 -5.15 27.84 5.50
N SER A 51 -5.03 28.22 4.23
CA SER A 51 -6.13 28.86 3.48
C SER A 51 -7.31 27.91 3.23
N VAL A 52 -7.03 26.64 2.96
CA VAL A 52 -8.05 25.59 2.81
C VAL A 52 -8.70 25.35 4.16
N ALA A 53 -7.91 25.18 5.22
CA ALA A 53 -8.43 24.98 6.57
C ALA A 53 -9.36 26.12 7.01
N GLN A 54 -9.00 27.38 6.71
CA GLN A 54 -9.84 28.55 7.01
C GLN A 54 -11.19 28.53 6.27
N THR A 55 -11.20 28.02 5.03
CA THR A 55 -12.44 27.86 4.24
C THR A 55 -13.36 26.83 4.88
N PHE A 56 -12.80 25.77 5.47
CA PHE A 56 -13.52 24.67 6.10
C PHE A 56 -13.53 24.74 7.64
N LYS A 57 -13.47 25.94 8.22
CA LYS A 57 -13.40 26.14 9.69
C LYS A 57 -14.56 25.54 10.51
N ASN A 58 -15.69 25.23 9.88
CA ASN A 58 -16.86 24.61 10.50
C ASN A 58 -16.88 23.07 10.33
N VAL A 59 -15.74 22.48 9.96
CA VAL A 59 -15.58 21.05 9.71
C VAL A 59 -14.35 20.56 10.48
N THR A 60 -14.50 19.43 11.17
CA THR A 60 -13.38 18.70 11.75
C THR A 60 -12.92 17.60 10.80
N PHE A 61 -11.62 17.52 10.60
CA PHE A 61 -10.95 16.50 9.80
C PHE A 61 -10.21 15.53 10.72
N SER A 62 -10.45 14.23 10.52
CA SER A 62 -9.74 13.17 11.22
C SER A 62 -9.23 12.12 10.23
N ALA A 63 -8.11 11.50 10.55
CA ALA A 63 -7.57 10.40 9.76
C ALA A 63 -8.58 9.23 9.72
N PRO A 64 -8.84 8.63 8.54
CA PRO A 64 -9.66 7.43 8.43
C PRO A 64 -8.92 6.23 9.05
N ASN A 65 -9.68 5.21 9.44
CA ASN A 65 -9.09 3.91 9.71
C ASN A 65 -8.74 3.25 8.37
N VAL A 66 -7.45 2.93 8.17
CA VAL A 66 -6.98 2.30 6.93
C VAL A 66 -6.42 0.93 7.24
N THR A 67 -6.90 -0.09 6.53
CA THR A 67 -6.39 -1.46 6.60
C THR A 67 -5.85 -1.91 5.24
N TYR A 68 -4.93 -2.87 5.28
CA TYR A 68 -4.22 -3.38 4.11
C TYR A 68 -4.34 -4.92 4.02
N PRO A 69 -5.54 -5.47 3.74
CA PRO A 69 -5.74 -6.92 3.71
C PRO A 69 -4.79 -7.60 2.74
N SER A 70 -3.90 -8.46 3.27
CA SER A 70 -2.88 -9.21 2.51
C SER A 70 -2.03 -8.35 1.56
N CYS A 71 -1.95 -7.03 1.80
CA CYS A 71 -1.30 -6.04 0.93
C CYS A 71 -1.77 -6.07 -0.54
N SER A 72 -2.96 -6.64 -0.80
CA SER A 72 -3.62 -6.69 -2.10
C SER A 72 -4.86 -5.80 -2.17
N ALA A 73 -5.17 -5.09 -1.09
CA ALA A 73 -6.23 -4.11 -1.03
C ALA A 73 -5.88 -2.98 -0.05
N ILE A 74 -6.48 -1.81 -0.27
CA ILE A 74 -6.53 -0.68 0.65
C ILE A 74 -8.00 -0.46 0.98
N VAL A 75 -8.34 -0.49 2.26
CA VAL A 75 -9.69 -0.19 2.74
C VAL A 75 -9.60 0.96 3.71
N ALA A 76 -10.20 2.10 3.37
CA ALA A 76 -10.28 3.28 4.22
C ALA A 76 -11.72 3.50 4.68
N THR A 77 -11.92 3.63 5.99
CA THR A 77 -13.25 3.77 6.61
C THR A 77 -13.29 4.97 7.53
N CYS A 78 -14.35 5.75 7.39
CA CYS A 78 -14.69 6.85 8.29
C CYS A 78 -15.74 6.43 9.33
N PRO A 79 -15.71 7.01 10.53
CA PRO A 79 -16.72 6.76 11.55
C PRO A 79 -18.11 7.22 11.07
N SER A 80 -19.14 6.69 11.71
CA SER A 80 -20.52 7.09 11.42
C SER A 80 -20.72 8.59 11.63
N GLY A 81 -21.51 9.22 10.76
CA GLY A 81 -21.74 10.67 10.76
C GLY A 81 -20.68 11.48 10.00
N SER A 82 -19.54 10.89 9.62
CA SER A 82 -18.52 11.54 8.82
C SER A 82 -18.63 11.20 7.33
N VAL A 83 -18.02 12.04 6.48
CA VAL A 83 -17.94 11.85 5.03
C VAL A 83 -16.47 11.70 4.63
N MET A 84 -16.17 10.72 3.78
CA MET A 84 -14.83 10.58 3.22
C MET A 84 -14.50 11.81 2.36
N SER A 85 -13.30 12.32 2.53
CA SER A 85 -12.79 13.49 1.83
C SER A 85 -11.38 13.23 1.34
N SER A 86 -11.00 13.91 0.27
CA SER A 86 -9.63 13.92 -0.22
C SER A 86 -9.14 15.33 -0.43
N ILE A 87 -7.83 15.52 -0.33
CA ILE A 87 -7.15 16.73 -0.79
C ILE A 87 -6.05 16.33 -1.76
N ASP A 88 -6.01 16.96 -2.93
CA ASP A 88 -4.97 16.72 -3.92
C ASP A 88 -3.74 17.62 -3.68
N ALA A 89 -2.68 17.40 -4.47
CA ALA A 89 -1.45 18.18 -4.40
C ALA A 89 -1.64 19.69 -4.69
N SER A 90 -2.76 20.11 -5.28
CA SER A 90 -3.09 21.52 -5.51
C SER A 90 -3.83 22.17 -4.34
N GLY A 91 -4.14 21.40 -3.28
CA GLY A 91 -4.93 21.84 -2.14
C GLY A 91 -6.43 21.80 -2.38
N LYS A 92 -6.91 21.20 -3.48
CA LYS A 92 -8.34 21.08 -3.76
C LYS A 92 -8.94 19.98 -2.90
N LEU A 93 -9.83 20.37 -1.99
CA LEU A 93 -10.56 19.46 -1.12
C LEU A 93 -11.87 18.99 -1.76
N THR A 94 -12.10 17.67 -1.77
CA THR A 94 -13.28 17.03 -2.35
C THR A 94 -13.99 16.16 -1.31
N THR A 95 -15.31 16.29 -1.17
CA THR A 95 -16.14 15.50 -0.24
C THR A 95 -17.28 14.75 -0.95
N ASN A 96 -17.13 14.51 -2.25
CA ASN A 96 -18.19 13.92 -3.06
C ASN A 96 -18.33 12.41 -2.81
N LYS A 97 -19.40 12.01 -2.13
CA LYS A 97 -19.71 10.61 -1.78
C LYS A 97 -19.81 9.66 -2.97
N ALA A 98 -20.16 10.17 -4.16
CA ALA A 98 -20.24 9.33 -5.36
C ALA A 98 -18.85 8.85 -5.82
N TYR A 99 -17.81 9.65 -5.57
CA TYR A 99 -16.43 9.34 -5.96
C TYR A 99 -15.58 8.87 -4.78
N LEU A 100 -15.97 9.22 -3.56
CA LEU A 100 -15.31 8.82 -2.31
C LEU A 100 -16.34 8.14 -1.39
N PRO A 101 -16.69 6.88 -1.68
CA PRO A 101 -17.59 6.12 -0.82
C PRO A 101 -16.96 5.87 0.56
N ASN A 102 -17.79 5.49 1.53
CA ASN A 102 -17.36 5.02 2.84
C ASN A 102 -18.00 3.63 3.09
N PRO A 103 -17.23 2.53 3.11
CA PRO A 103 -15.78 2.48 2.96
C PRO A 103 -15.32 2.83 1.53
N SER A 104 -14.10 3.38 1.43
CA SER A 104 -13.38 3.53 0.17
C SER A 104 -12.45 2.33 0.01
N ILE A 105 -12.63 1.59 -1.09
CA ILE A 105 -11.95 0.31 -1.33
C ILE A 105 -11.19 0.43 -2.66
N ILE A 106 -9.91 0.07 -2.61
CA ILE A 106 -9.09 -0.23 -3.78
C ILE A 106 -8.64 -1.68 -3.60
N ASP A 107 -9.02 -2.57 -4.50
CA ASP A 107 -8.70 -3.98 -4.42
C ASP A 107 -7.83 -4.42 -5.61
N ASN A 108 -7.56 -5.72 -5.70
CA ASN A 108 -6.78 -6.32 -6.78
C ASN A 108 -5.41 -5.65 -6.99
N ILE A 109 -4.79 -5.20 -5.90
CA ILE A 109 -3.49 -4.54 -5.93
C ILE A 109 -2.40 -5.60 -6.08
N VAL A 110 -1.51 -5.40 -7.04
CA VAL A 110 -0.40 -6.30 -7.35
C VAL A 110 0.88 -5.47 -7.45
N CYS A 111 2.00 -6.00 -6.97
CA CYS A 111 3.30 -5.39 -7.24
C CYS A 111 4.01 -6.10 -8.39
N ASP A 112 4.53 -5.33 -9.34
CA ASP A 112 5.61 -5.78 -10.21
C ASP A 112 6.93 -5.68 -9.44
N ALA A 113 7.46 -6.83 -9.00
CA ALA A 113 8.71 -6.88 -8.25
C ALA A 113 9.92 -6.44 -9.09
N ALA A 114 9.91 -6.65 -10.41
CA ALA A 114 11.03 -6.26 -11.27
C ALA A 114 11.14 -4.74 -11.42
N GLN A 115 10.00 -4.05 -11.34
CA GLN A 115 9.95 -2.58 -11.46
C GLN A 115 9.78 -1.88 -10.09
N HIS A 116 9.47 -2.64 -9.03
CA HIS A 116 9.06 -2.13 -7.72
C HIS A 116 7.87 -1.16 -7.80
N VAL A 117 6.91 -1.44 -8.69
CA VAL A 117 5.73 -0.58 -8.90
C VAL A 117 4.44 -1.34 -8.61
N TRP A 118 3.52 -0.64 -7.96
CA TRP A 118 2.18 -1.14 -7.66
C TRP A 118 1.19 -0.79 -8.76
N TYR A 119 0.32 -1.74 -9.10
CA TYR A 119 -0.75 -1.60 -10.07
C TYR A 119 -2.05 -2.21 -9.54
N THR A 120 -3.18 -1.81 -10.12
CA THR A 120 -4.43 -2.55 -9.99
C THR A 120 -4.52 -3.57 -11.12
N ALA A 121 -4.78 -4.83 -10.81
CA ALA A 121 -4.85 -5.89 -11.82
C ALA A 121 -5.87 -5.52 -12.91
N GLY A 122 -5.44 -5.62 -14.17
CA GLY A 122 -6.25 -5.25 -15.33
C GLY A 122 -6.18 -3.76 -15.73
N TYR A 123 -5.42 -2.94 -15.01
CA TYR A 123 -5.15 -1.54 -15.35
C TYR A 123 -3.65 -1.33 -15.62
N SER A 124 -3.34 -0.42 -16.55
CA SER A 124 -1.97 -0.05 -16.91
C SER A 124 -1.40 1.11 -16.08
N GLU A 125 -2.22 1.75 -15.24
CA GLU A 125 -1.81 2.90 -14.44
C GLU A 125 -1.11 2.48 -13.16
N GLU A 126 0.01 3.15 -12.86
CA GLU A 126 0.74 2.99 -11.61
C GLU A 126 -0.10 3.47 -10.43
N LEU A 127 -0.51 2.53 -9.58
CA LEU A 127 -1.34 2.81 -8.42
C LEU A 127 -0.62 3.73 -7.44
N ASP A 128 0.69 3.56 -7.24
CA ASP A 128 1.45 4.35 -6.27
C ASP A 128 1.45 5.85 -6.61
N THR A 129 1.61 6.20 -7.90
CA THR A 129 1.51 7.58 -8.39
C THR A 129 0.12 8.16 -8.13
N ASN A 130 -0.93 7.39 -8.43
CA ASN A 130 -2.31 7.79 -8.17
C ASN A 130 -2.58 7.96 -6.66
N LEU A 131 -2.04 7.08 -5.81
CA LEU A 131 -2.21 7.18 -4.37
C LEU A 131 -1.49 8.38 -3.77
N LYS A 132 -0.31 8.74 -4.29
CA LYS A 132 0.48 9.90 -3.85
C LYS A 132 -0.11 11.23 -4.32
N SER A 133 -1.00 11.22 -5.31
CA SER A 133 -1.66 12.43 -5.82
C SER A 133 -2.64 13.07 -4.83
N SER A 134 -3.08 12.33 -3.80
CA SER A 134 -4.07 12.80 -2.84
C SER A 134 -3.96 12.12 -1.46
N ASN A 135 -4.33 12.86 -0.41
CA ASN A 135 -4.48 12.34 0.95
C ASN A 135 -5.96 12.23 1.34
N LEU A 136 -6.32 11.21 2.11
CA LEU A 136 -7.69 10.99 2.60
C LEU A 136 -7.90 11.51 4.03
N SER A 137 -9.12 11.97 4.31
CA SER A 137 -9.58 12.34 5.65
C SER A 137 -11.08 12.05 5.80
N CYS A 138 -11.55 11.93 7.03
CA CYS A 138 -12.95 11.98 7.40
C CYS A 138 -13.34 13.40 7.77
N ALA A 139 -14.35 13.94 7.08
CA ALA A 139 -14.90 15.26 7.34
C ALA A 139 -16.18 15.13 8.17
N THR A 140 -16.25 15.83 9.30
CA THR A 140 -17.42 15.86 10.19
C THR A 140 -17.83 17.31 10.43
N PRO A 141 -19.09 17.69 10.17
CA PRO A 141 -19.58 19.01 10.55
C PRO A 141 -19.43 19.23 12.07
N LEU A 142 -19.02 20.44 12.45
CA LEU A 142 -18.99 20.89 13.85
C LEU A 142 -20.40 21.16 14.40
#